data_AF-A0A7X5VG76-F1
#
_entry.id   AF-A0A7X5VG76-F1
#
_cell.length_a   1.000
_cell.length_b   1.000
_cell.length_c   1.000
_cell.angle_alpha   90.00
_cell.angle_beta   90.00
_cell.angle_gamma   90.00
#
_symmetry.space_group_name_H-M   'P 1'
#
loop_
_entity.id
_entity.type
_entity.pdbx_description
1 polymer ?
#
loop_
_entity_poly.entity_id
_entity_poly.type
_entity_poly.pdbx_seq_one_letter_code
_entity_poly.pdbx_strand_id
1 'polypeptide(L)'
;MNTPPPYFQLGAARLYQPDAELKERLPAGTAELAGYIKTLVWVCTEYFGYYARPSPAFGSMGLLIAAGIKPAGRTRVWLETVDGTLPADVQSTLAELLNGAAPNARPQATAPVAFALEGRLGSGPSSAFPEVPLLWQSTARQAKQPLSIPDGLFAEVFPD
;
A
#
# COMPACT_ATOMS: atom_id res chain seq x y z
N MET A 1 10.50 -8.33 -30.86
CA MET A 1 10.27 -7.08 -30.11
C MET A 1 10.30 -7.43 -28.63
N ASN A 2 11.33 -7.01 -27.91
CA ASN A 2 11.40 -7.20 -26.46
C ASN A 2 10.46 -6.20 -25.81
N THR A 3 9.41 -6.68 -25.16
CA THR A 3 8.59 -5.84 -24.27
C THR A 3 9.53 -5.30 -23.20
N PRO A 4 9.64 -3.97 -22.98
CA PRO A 4 10.38 -3.46 -21.84
C PRO A 4 9.81 -4.11 -20.57
N PRO A 5 10.66 -4.50 -19.61
CA PRO A 5 10.19 -5.13 -18.38
C PRO A 5 9.13 -4.23 -17.72
N PRO A 6 8.14 -4.81 -17.02
CA PRO A 6 7.16 -4.01 -16.29
C PRO A 6 7.92 -3.06 -15.37
N TYR A 7 7.69 -1.75 -15.55
CA TYR A 7 8.40 -0.72 -14.80
C TYR A 7 8.15 -0.85 -13.29
N PHE A 8 7.00 -1.39 -12.90
CA PHE A 8 6.68 -1.77 -11.53
C PHE A 8 6.68 -3.28 -11.35
N GLN A 9 7.34 -3.75 -10.30
CA GLN A 9 7.38 -5.15 -9.91
C GLN A 9 7.01 -5.30 -8.44
N LEU A 10 6.06 -6.18 -8.11
CA LEU A 10 5.79 -6.53 -6.72
C LEU A 10 6.91 -7.44 -6.21
N GLY A 11 7.62 -6.99 -5.17
CA GLY A 11 8.59 -7.79 -4.45
C GLY A 11 7.93 -8.66 -3.37
N ALA A 12 7.12 -8.04 -2.51
CA ALA A 12 6.45 -8.72 -1.40
C ALA A 12 5.12 -8.05 -1.04
N ALA A 13 4.25 -8.84 -0.40
CA ALA A 13 3.09 -8.35 0.33
C ALA A 13 3.24 -8.75 1.80
N ARG A 14 3.09 -7.78 2.70
CA ARG A 14 3.21 -7.95 4.15
C ARG A 14 1.85 -7.77 4.79
N LEU A 15 1.41 -8.77 5.55
CA LEU A 15 0.22 -8.69 6.39
C LEU A 15 0.67 -8.30 7.80
N TYR A 16 0.01 -7.32 8.41
CA TYR A 16 0.38 -6.86 9.75
C TYR A 16 -0.31 -7.63 10.87
N GLN A 17 -1.37 -8.36 10.56
CA GLN A 17 -2.07 -9.23 11.48
C GLN A 17 -1.70 -10.70 11.22
N PRO A 18 -1.67 -11.56 12.25
CA PRO A 18 -1.54 -12.99 12.07
C PRO A 18 -2.79 -13.59 11.40
N ASP A 19 -2.64 -14.76 10.79
CA ASP A 19 -3.70 -15.46 10.04
C ASP A 19 -4.99 -15.68 10.84
N ALA A 20 -4.88 -15.97 12.14
CA ALA A 20 -6.03 -16.18 13.01
C ALA A 20 -6.88 -14.91 13.11
N GLU A 21 -6.25 -13.76 13.34
CA GLU A 21 -6.94 -12.47 13.40
C GLU A 21 -7.52 -12.08 12.04
N LEU A 22 -6.82 -12.32 10.93
CA LEU A 22 -7.37 -12.02 9.60
C LEU A 22 -8.65 -12.81 9.31
N LYS A 23 -8.72 -14.08 9.73
CA LYS A 23 -9.93 -14.91 9.57
C LYS A 23 -11.10 -14.37 10.38
N GLU A 24 -10.86 -13.88 11.59
CA GLU A 24 -11.89 -13.28 12.43
C GLU A 24 -12.38 -11.92 11.90
N ARG A 25 -11.45 -11.11 11.40
CA ARG A 25 -11.72 -9.76 10.90
C ARG A 25 -12.34 -9.73 9.50
N LEU A 26 -12.19 -10.81 8.72
CA LEU A 26 -12.70 -10.95 7.34
C LEU A 26 -13.69 -12.13 7.26
N PRO A 27 -14.98 -11.94 7.61
CA PRO A 27 -15.95 -13.04 7.68
C PRO A 27 -16.23 -13.70 6.32
N ALA A 28 -16.07 -12.96 5.21
CA ALA A 28 -16.16 -13.49 3.85
C ALA A 28 -14.89 -14.24 3.39
N GLY A 29 -13.87 -14.33 4.26
CA GLY A 29 -12.57 -14.90 3.97
C GLY A 29 -11.58 -13.91 3.33
N THR A 30 -10.40 -14.41 2.97
CA THR A 30 -9.28 -13.59 2.46
C THR A 30 -9.33 -13.35 0.95
N ALA A 31 -10.32 -13.91 0.24
CA ALA A 31 -10.43 -13.78 -1.21
C ALA A 31 -10.61 -12.32 -1.65
N GLU A 32 -11.44 -11.55 -0.94
CA GLU A 32 -11.64 -10.12 -1.21
C GLU A 32 -10.36 -9.32 -0.96
N LEU A 33 -9.66 -9.61 0.15
CA LEU A 33 -8.37 -8.98 0.45
C LEU A 33 -7.34 -9.25 -0.65
N ALA A 34 -7.24 -10.50 -1.12
CA ALA A 34 -6.37 -10.86 -2.22
C ALA A 34 -6.76 -10.16 -3.53
N GLY A 35 -8.07 -10.03 -3.82
CA GLY A 35 -8.57 -9.28 -4.96
C GLY A 35 -8.23 -7.78 -4.89
N TYR A 36 -8.33 -7.19 -3.70
CA TYR A 36 -7.96 -5.81 -3.46
C TYR A 36 -6.45 -5.59 -3.62
N ILE A 37 -5.62 -6.45 -3.03
CA ILE A 37 -4.16 -6.44 -3.23
C ILE A 37 -3.81 -6.51 -4.72
N LYS A 38 -4.40 -7.45 -5.47
CA LYS A 38 -4.20 -7.57 -6.91
C LYS A 38 -4.59 -6.31 -7.67
N THR A 39 -5.67 -5.64 -7.25
CA THR A 39 -6.09 -4.38 -7.86
C THR A 39 -5.05 -3.29 -7.63
N LEU A 40 -4.54 -3.13 -6.41
CA LEU A 40 -3.51 -2.11 -6.12
C LEU A 40 -2.24 -2.37 -6.94
N VAL A 41 -1.82 -3.64 -7.04
CA VAL A 41 -0.68 -4.04 -7.88
C VAL A 41 -0.93 -3.72 -9.35
N TRP A 42 -2.14 -4.00 -9.85
CA TRP A 42 -2.53 -3.68 -11.23
C TRP A 42 -2.50 -2.17 -11.48
N VAL A 43 -3.05 -1.35 -10.59
CA VAL A 43 -3.00 0.12 -10.68
C VAL A 43 -1.57 0.61 -10.81
N CYS A 44 -0.65 0.14 -9.97
CA CYS A 44 0.77 0.49 -10.08
C CYS A 44 1.39 0.03 -11.41
N THR A 45 1.09 -1.20 -11.82
CA THR A 45 1.63 -1.78 -13.05
C THR A 45 1.18 -1.00 -14.28
N GLU A 46 -0.10 -0.65 -14.38
CA GLU A 46 -0.65 0.15 -15.48
C GLU A 46 -0.12 1.58 -15.46
N TYR A 47 -0.09 2.20 -14.28
CA TYR A 47 0.38 3.56 -14.13
C TYR A 47 1.83 3.73 -14.59
N PHE A 48 2.75 2.91 -14.07
CA PHE A 48 4.16 2.96 -14.48
C PHE A 48 4.41 2.31 -15.85
N GLY A 49 3.56 1.37 -16.27
CA GLY A 49 3.67 0.65 -17.54
C GLY A 49 3.22 1.45 -18.75
N TYR A 50 2.23 2.33 -18.61
CA TYR A 50 1.64 3.08 -19.73
C TYR A 50 1.63 4.58 -19.51
N TYR A 51 1.16 5.06 -18.36
CA TYR A 51 0.91 6.48 -18.14
C TYR A 51 2.16 7.29 -17.81
N ALA A 52 3.12 6.67 -17.10
CA ALA A 52 4.33 7.34 -16.67
C ALA A 52 5.49 7.24 -17.71
N ARG A 53 5.29 6.55 -18.84
CA ARG A 53 6.30 6.38 -19.91
C ARG A 53 6.83 7.67 -20.55
N PRO A 54 6.05 8.76 -20.73
CA PRO A 54 6.60 10.02 -21.24
C PRO A 54 7.32 10.86 -20.17
N SER A 55 7.33 10.43 -18.90
CA SER A 55 8.00 11.11 -17.78
C SER A 55 9.46 10.65 -17.65
N PRO A 56 10.36 11.39 -16.95
CA PRO A 56 11.75 10.98 -16.78
C PRO A 56 11.83 9.54 -16.24
N ALA A 57 12.77 8.75 -16.76
CA ALA A 57 13.00 7.40 -16.23
C ALA A 57 13.19 7.49 -14.71
N PHE A 58 12.30 6.87 -13.94
CA PHE A 58 12.22 6.94 -12.47
C PHE A 58 13.42 6.31 -11.74
N GLY A 59 14.56 6.12 -12.40
CA GLY A 59 15.73 5.48 -11.84
C GLY A 59 15.41 4.10 -11.23
N SER A 60 16.19 3.71 -10.23
CA SER A 60 15.90 2.53 -9.41
C SER A 60 15.45 3.00 -8.04
N MET A 61 14.27 2.58 -7.61
CA MET A 61 13.68 2.95 -6.32
C MET A 61 12.67 1.92 -5.83
N GLY A 62 12.29 2.00 -4.56
CA GLY A 62 11.19 1.26 -3.97
C GLY A 62 9.95 2.11 -3.73
N LEU A 63 8.79 1.48 -3.75
CA LEU A 63 7.50 2.04 -3.33
C LEU A 63 6.93 1.17 -2.22
N LEU A 64 6.79 1.71 -1.01
CA LEU A 64 6.01 1.09 0.05
C LEU A 64 4.57 1.60 -0.07
N ILE A 65 3.64 0.70 -0.36
CA ILE A 65 2.22 0.99 -0.47
C ILE A 65 1.53 0.30 0.70
N ALA A 66 1.28 1.05 1.78
CA ALA A 66 0.52 0.53 2.91
C ALA A 66 -0.96 0.83 2.74
N ALA A 67 -1.82 -0.10 3.15
CA ALA A 67 -3.25 0.06 3.08
C ALA A 67 -3.90 -0.32 4.41
N GLY A 68 -4.94 0.42 4.76
CA GLY A 68 -5.77 0.21 5.91
C GLY A 68 -7.21 0.06 5.48
N ILE A 69 -7.88 -0.94 6.04
CA ILE A 69 -9.29 -1.22 5.83
C ILE A 69 -9.97 -1.10 7.20
N LYS A 70 -10.99 -0.28 7.29
CA LYS A 70 -11.89 -0.15 8.44
C LYS A 70 -13.25 -0.79 8.10
N PRO A 71 -14.12 -1.02 9.10
CA PRO A 71 -15.49 -1.46 8.86
C PRO A 71 -16.25 -0.60 7.83
N ALA A 72 -17.27 -1.20 7.23
CA ALA A 72 -18.06 -0.62 6.14
C ALA A 72 -17.26 -0.31 4.86
N GLY A 73 -16.16 -1.04 4.62
CA GLY A 73 -15.35 -0.91 3.40
C GLY A 73 -14.59 0.41 3.27
N ARG A 74 -14.38 1.12 4.38
CA ARG A 74 -13.57 2.34 4.40
C ARG A 74 -12.11 1.97 4.23
N THR A 75 -11.45 2.52 3.22
CA THR A 75 -10.05 2.23 2.94
C THR A 75 -9.22 3.50 2.88
N ARG A 76 -7.95 3.39 3.26
CA ARG A 76 -6.94 4.43 3.08
C ARG A 76 -5.65 3.79 2.61
N VAL A 77 -4.98 4.42 1.64
CA VAL A 77 -3.66 4.02 1.16
C VAL A 77 -2.64 5.09 1.50
N TRP A 78 -1.48 4.67 1.95
CA TRP A 78 -0.29 5.48 2.16
C TRP A 78 0.79 5.03 1.18
N LEU A 79 1.41 6.00 0.51
CA LEU A 79 2.45 5.77 -0.48
C LEU A 79 3.73 6.44 0.00
N GLU A 80 4.81 5.67 0.06
CA GLU A 80 6.14 6.13 0.44
C GLU A 80 7.19 5.63 -0.56
N THR A 81 8.19 6.46 -0.83
CA THR A 81 9.32 6.10 -1.71
C THR A 81 10.51 5.65 -0.87
N VAL A 82 11.26 4.68 -1.38
CA VAL A 82 12.48 4.14 -0.75
C VAL A 82 13.64 4.31 -1.73
N ASP A 83 14.73 4.93 -1.30
CA ASP A 83 15.91 5.25 -2.13
C ASP A 83 15.60 5.94 -3.46
N GLY A 84 14.69 6.91 -3.43
CA GLY A 84 14.31 7.66 -4.62
C GLY A 84 13.31 8.74 -4.31
N THR A 85 12.82 9.40 -5.35
CA THR A 85 11.78 10.42 -5.22
C THR A 85 10.90 10.36 -6.46
N LEU A 86 9.59 10.25 -6.25
CA LEU A 86 8.63 10.46 -7.32
C LEU A 86 8.43 11.97 -7.51
N PRO A 87 8.33 12.44 -8.76
CA PRO A 87 7.79 13.77 -9.04
C PRO A 87 6.44 13.97 -8.32
N ALA A 88 6.19 15.18 -7.81
CA ALA A 88 5.04 15.45 -6.96
C ALA A 88 3.70 15.19 -7.67
N ASP A 89 3.62 15.52 -8.97
CA ASP A 89 2.47 15.23 -9.84
C ASP A 89 2.24 13.73 -10.00
N VAL A 90 3.32 12.97 -10.18
CA VAL A 90 3.28 11.51 -10.28
C VAL A 90 2.82 10.89 -8.96
N GLN A 91 3.39 11.32 -7.84
CA GLN A 91 3.02 10.84 -6.51
C GLN A 91 1.54 11.15 -6.19
N SER A 92 1.09 12.37 -6.48
CA SER A 92 -0.30 12.79 -6.24
C SER A 92 -1.27 11.97 -7.09
N THR A 93 -0.99 11.84 -8.39
CA THR A 93 -1.85 11.09 -9.32
C THR A 93 -1.94 9.62 -8.93
N LEU A 94 -0.80 9.00 -8.59
CA LEU A 94 -0.78 7.61 -8.16
C LEU A 94 -1.54 7.42 -6.83
N ALA A 95 -1.37 8.34 -5.87
CA ALA A 95 -2.10 8.28 -4.60
C ALA A 95 -3.61 8.41 -4.80
N GLU A 96 -4.07 9.26 -5.70
CA GLU A 96 -5.50 9.38 -6.05
C GLU A 96 -6.04 8.09 -6.67
N LEU A 97 -5.32 7.52 -7.64
CA LEU A 97 -5.71 6.26 -8.30
C LEU A 97 -5.79 5.10 -7.31
N LEU A 98 -4.80 4.98 -6.41
CA LEU A 98 -4.79 3.94 -5.39
C LEU A 98 -5.92 4.10 -4.37
N ASN A 99 -6.20 5.32 -3.92
CA ASN A 99 -7.33 5.58 -3.01
C ASN A 99 -8.69 5.35 -3.69
N GLY A 100 -8.79 5.61 -4.99
CA GLY A 100 -9.99 5.36 -5.79
C GLY A 100 -10.15 3.90 -6.26
N ALA A 101 -9.18 3.02 -5.99
CA ALA A 101 -9.16 1.68 -6.56
C ALA A 101 -10.30 0.79 -6.01
N ALA A 102 -10.94 0.06 -6.94
CA ALA A 102 -11.91 -1.01 -6.69
C ALA A 102 -12.93 -0.71 -5.58
N PRO A 103 -13.71 0.40 -5.64
CA PRO A 103 -14.67 0.74 -4.59
C PRO A 103 -15.69 -0.39 -4.33
N ASN A 104 -16.06 -1.13 -5.36
CA ASN A 104 -17.00 -2.26 -5.30
C ASN A 104 -16.36 -3.59 -4.89
N ALA A 105 -15.02 -3.65 -4.80
CA ALA A 105 -14.25 -4.85 -4.46
C ALA A 105 -13.38 -4.63 -3.21
N ARG A 106 -13.70 -3.61 -2.40
CA ARG A 106 -13.07 -3.39 -1.10
C ARG A 106 -13.51 -4.47 -0.12
N PRO A 107 -12.58 -5.08 0.63
CA PRO A 107 -12.93 -6.14 1.57
C PRO A 107 -13.85 -5.62 2.66
N GLN A 108 -14.86 -6.42 3.01
CA GLN A 108 -15.73 -6.13 4.15
C GLN A 108 -15.09 -6.67 5.43
N ALA A 109 -14.50 -5.77 6.22
CA ALA A 109 -13.90 -6.10 7.50
C ALA A 109 -14.82 -5.79 8.67
N THR A 110 -14.82 -6.64 9.70
CA THR A 110 -15.56 -6.41 10.96
C THR A 110 -14.74 -5.59 11.97
N ALA A 111 -13.42 -5.55 11.79
CA ALA A 111 -12.49 -4.70 12.54
C ALA A 111 -11.37 -4.21 11.60
N PRO A 112 -10.54 -3.24 12.00
CA PRO A 112 -9.45 -2.74 11.18
C PRO A 112 -8.52 -3.84 10.65
N VAL A 113 -8.06 -3.74 9.40
CA VAL A 113 -7.08 -4.65 8.76
C VAL A 113 -6.01 -3.79 8.08
N ALA A 114 -4.77 -4.27 8.05
CA ALA A 114 -3.65 -3.53 7.51
C ALA A 114 -2.69 -4.45 6.75
N PHE A 115 -2.19 -3.98 5.63
CA PHE A 115 -1.14 -4.66 4.88
C PHE A 115 -0.25 -3.65 4.17
N ALA A 116 0.89 -4.10 3.65
CA ALA A 116 1.76 -3.32 2.79
C ALA A 116 2.21 -4.10 1.57
N LEU A 117 2.48 -3.38 0.48
CA LEU A 117 3.07 -3.91 -0.74
C LEU A 117 4.43 -3.25 -0.95
N GLU A 118 5.44 -4.07 -1.20
CA GLU A 118 6.79 -3.63 -1.52
C GLU A 118 6.97 -3.68 -3.04
N GLY A 119 6.83 -2.53 -3.67
CA GLY A 119 6.99 -2.35 -5.11
C GLY A 119 8.40 -1.91 -5.48
N ARG A 120 8.92 -2.39 -6.60
CA ARG A 120 10.24 -2.02 -7.14
C ARG A 120 10.07 -1.36 -8.50
N LEU A 121 10.77 -0.25 -8.70
CA LEU A 121 11.02 0.36 -10.00
C LEU A 121 12.49 0.15 -10.39
N GLY A 122 12.77 -0.13 -11.67
CA GLY A 122 14.13 -0.38 -12.13
C GLY A 122 14.76 -1.58 -11.41
N SER A 123 15.96 -1.42 -10.86
CA SER A 123 16.59 -2.45 -10.01
C SER A 123 16.05 -2.47 -8.57
N GLY A 124 15.07 -1.64 -8.21
CA GLY A 124 14.58 -1.47 -6.86
C GLY A 124 15.48 -0.61 -5.96
N PRO A 125 15.10 -0.45 -4.68
CA PRO A 125 15.91 0.28 -3.71
C PRO A 125 17.18 -0.51 -3.35
N SER A 126 18.21 0.20 -2.89
CA SER A 126 19.43 -0.38 -2.34
C SER A 126 19.31 -0.71 -0.85
N SER A 127 18.40 -0.03 -0.16
CA SER A 127 18.04 -0.20 1.25
C SER A 127 16.83 -1.12 1.40
N ALA A 128 16.64 -1.63 2.62
CA ALA A 128 15.46 -2.40 2.97
C ALA A 128 14.21 -1.50 3.06
N PHE A 129 13.05 -2.06 2.69
CA PHE A 129 11.78 -1.38 2.94
C PHE A 129 11.55 -1.20 4.44
N PRO A 130 11.04 -0.04 4.89
CA PRO A 130 10.72 0.14 6.29
C PRO A 130 9.60 -0.85 6.74
N GLU A 131 9.58 -1.17 8.03
CA GLU A 131 8.59 -2.10 8.58
C GLU A 131 7.15 -1.56 8.45
N VAL A 132 6.99 -0.27 8.65
CA VAL A 132 5.73 0.45 8.49
C VAL A 132 6.00 1.85 7.91
N PRO A 133 5.01 2.50 7.27
CA PRO A 133 5.16 3.86 6.77
C PRO A 133 5.68 4.83 7.82
N LEU A 134 6.48 5.82 7.42
CA LEU A 134 7.05 6.84 8.31
C LEU A 134 5.98 7.58 9.12
N LEU A 135 4.81 7.84 8.53
CA LEU A 135 3.68 8.43 9.24
C LEU A 135 3.21 7.53 10.39
N TRP A 136 3.16 6.22 10.20
CA TRP A 136 2.77 5.29 11.26
C TRP A 136 3.82 5.26 12.37
N GLN A 137 5.11 5.28 12.00
CA GLN A 137 6.20 5.34 12.98
C GLN A 137 6.15 6.64 13.79
N SER A 138 5.97 7.79 13.14
CA SER A 138 5.95 9.08 13.83
C SER A 138 4.74 9.21 14.74
N THR A 139 3.56 8.75 14.31
CA THR A 139 2.37 8.71 15.15
C THR A 139 2.55 7.79 16.35
N ALA A 140 3.09 6.58 16.15
CA ALA A 140 3.35 5.66 17.27
C ALA A 140 4.36 6.23 18.29
N ARG A 141 5.38 6.98 17.84
CA ARG A 141 6.36 7.64 18.73
C ARG A 141 5.77 8.81 19.52
N GLN A 142 4.79 9.51 18.96
CA GLN A 142 4.12 10.64 19.61
C GLN A 142 2.99 10.21 20.54
N ALA A 143 2.54 8.96 20.43
CA ALA A 143 1.49 8.42 21.27
C ALA A 143 1.95 8.33 22.73
N LYS A 144 1.03 8.66 23.65
CA LYS A 144 1.27 8.57 25.10
C LYS A 144 1.38 7.13 25.60
N GLN A 145 0.94 6.17 24.79
CA GLN A 145 0.93 4.74 25.07
C GLN A 145 1.28 3.96 23.80
N PRO A 146 1.85 2.74 23.92
CA PRO A 146 2.09 1.89 22.77
C PRO A 146 0.82 1.65 21.95
N LEU A 147 0.89 1.86 20.64
CA LEU A 147 -0.22 1.60 19.72
C LEU A 147 -0.09 0.21 19.10
N SER A 148 -1.16 -0.58 19.15
CA SER A 148 -1.26 -1.82 18.36
C SER A 148 -1.54 -1.51 16.89
N ILE A 149 -0.96 -2.30 16.00
CA ILE A 149 -1.32 -2.31 14.57
C ILE A 149 -2.30 -3.45 14.36
N PRO A 150 -3.48 -3.20 13.76
CA PRO A 150 -3.93 -1.94 13.17
C PRO A 150 -4.71 -1.05 14.15
N ASP A 151 -5.27 -1.59 15.23
CA ASP A 151 -6.39 -0.98 15.95
C ASP A 151 -6.04 0.37 16.60
N GLY A 152 -5.05 0.38 17.51
CA GLY A 152 -4.64 1.61 18.20
C GLY A 152 -4.04 2.63 17.23
N LEU A 153 -3.29 2.16 16.23
CA LEU A 153 -2.67 3.03 15.23
C LEU A 153 -3.72 3.72 14.36
N PHE A 154 -4.73 2.99 13.88
CA PHE A 154 -5.73 3.54 12.97
C PHE A 154 -6.67 4.51 13.66
N ALA A 155 -6.86 4.42 14.98
CA ALA A 155 -7.55 5.45 15.73
C ALA A 155 -6.89 6.84 15.59
N GLU A 156 -5.56 6.87 15.40
CA GLU A 156 -4.78 8.11 15.29
C GLU A 156 -4.52 8.52 13.82
N VAL A 157 -4.06 7.61 12.96
CA VAL A 157 -3.66 7.94 11.57
C VAL A 157 -4.81 7.86 10.56
N PHE A 158 -5.91 7.23 10.93
CA PHE A 158 -7.08 7.04 10.09
C PHE A 158 -8.38 7.21 10.91
N PRO A 159 -8.60 8.37 11.56
CA PRO A 159 -9.78 8.59 12.38
C PRO A 159 -11.07 8.55 11.55
N ASP A 160 -12.21 8.45 12.24
CA ASP A 160 -13.51 8.37 11.59
C ASP A 160 -13.90 9.64 10.83
#